data_AF-A0A7Y5SU48-F1
#
_entry.id   AF-A0A7Y5SU48-F1
#
_cell.length_a   1.000
_cell.length_b   1.000
_cell.length_c   1.000
_cell.angle_alpha   90.00
_cell.angle_beta   90.00
_cell.angle_gamma   90.00
#
_symmetry.space_group_name_H-M   'P 1'
#
loop_
_entity.id
_entity.type
_entity.pdbx_description
1 polymer ?
#
loop_
_entity_poly.entity_id
_entity_poly.type
_entity_poly.pdbx_seq_one_letter_code
_entity_poly.pdbx_strand_id
1 'polypeptide(L)'
;MIGMMAAFLVAASGTTFAAPPTDADIEARLSAYSEAVKGLSRDDRTAFAQGRAEAAKAAIADLSIAEASAAQIEKLREVLMGVPAARESVNARLAELSAGTTMDAAKAAMLRLDYAKVEPGESPAATQAKFSAMIRGLYMEAADHPGMGELLLAGQGTDLFSRLRMADQSWFADGRLLATLERLLTLKLPGATAIRAVSAFEAMADEDSVSPEAKERIRGLVLARLEGALASDDGADARIKTGIERQIKFINGAFARGALIGSDAPSMTFAWSSTTAPIATLADLKGKVVVVDFWATWCGPCISSFPKVRELAARYEGYPVVVLGVTSLQGFHMERKLEEKTSKRIDTKGEPAKEHELMGAFVKDMNMTWPVVFSQEEVFNPEYGVKGIPHVAIIDPAGKVRFNGLHPGSDAEGKYNKIDALLKEFNLPAPEPVPASAPAKKGE
;
A
#
# COMPACT_ATOMS: atom_id res chain seq x y z
N MET A 1 -19.37 -56.33 66.21
CA MET A 1 -20.68 -55.91 65.67
C MET A 1 -20.67 -54.40 65.55
N ILE A 2 -21.08 -53.88 64.39
CA ILE A 2 -21.17 -52.45 63.99
C ILE A 2 -19.78 -51.84 63.66
N GLY A 3 -19.43 -51.38 62.45
CA GLY A 3 -20.15 -51.23 61.18
C GLY A 3 -20.07 -49.78 60.66
N MET A 4 -19.45 -49.60 59.46
CA MET A 4 -19.53 -48.45 58.51
C MET A 4 -18.92 -47.11 58.97
N MET A 5 -18.26 -46.27 58.16
CA MET A 5 -18.12 -46.16 56.70
C MET A 5 -16.88 -45.28 56.45
N ALA A 6 -15.89 -45.74 55.67
CA ALA A 6 -14.82 -44.88 55.13
C ALA A 6 -15.08 -44.70 53.63
N ALA A 7 -15.48 -43.50 53.23
CA ALA A 7 -15.67 -43.13 51.84
C ALA A 7 -14.31 -42.88 51.18
N PHE A 8 -13.87 -43.81 50.34
CA PHE A 8 -12.82 -43.57 49.35
C PHE A 8 -13.44 -42.77 48.19
N LEU A 9 -13.18 -41.46 48.14
CA LEU A 9 -13.31 -40.70 46.90
C LEU A 9 -12.09 -41.02 46.03
N VAL A 10 -12.29 -41.87 45.02
CA VAL A 10 -11.39 -41.93 43.87
C VAL A 10 -11.67 -40.67 43.05
N ALA A 11 -10.77 -39.70 43.13
CA ALA A 11 -10.76 -38.58 42.21
C ALA A 11 -10.39 -39.12 40.82
N ALA A 12 -11.40 -39.32 39.97
CA ALA A 12 -11.19 -39.50 38.55
C ALA A 12 -10.61 -38.18 38.00
N SER A 13 -9.31 -38.15 37.77
CA SER A 13 -8.65 -37.14 36.94
C SER A 13 -9.12 -37.33 35.51
N GLY A 14 -10.31 -36.79 35.22
CA GLY A 14 -10.79 -36.63 33.86
C GLY A 14 -9.90 -35.60 33.18
N THR A 15 -9.10 -36.05 32.23
CA THR A 15 -8.67 -35.20 31.12
C THR A 15 -9.95 -34.70 30.45
N THR A 16 -10.38 -33.50 30.79
CA THR A 16 -11.41 -32.79 30.04
C THR A 16 -10.85 -32.61 28.64
N PHE A 17 -11.30 -33.43 27.70
CA PHE A 17 -11.21 -33.09 26.28
C PHE A 17 -11.95 -31.76 26.16
N ALA A 18 -11.20 -30.67 25.98
CA ALA A 18 -11.77 -29.36 25.76
C ALA A 18 -12.66 -29.46 24.53
N ALA A 19 -13.90 -29.00 24.60
CA ALA A 19 -14.77 -28.96 23.44
C ALA A 19 -14.27 -27.89 22.44
N PRO A 20 -14.51 -28.06 21.13
CA PRO A 20 -14.24 -27.02 20.15
C PRO A 20 -14.86 -25.68 20.60
N PRO A 21 -14.16 -24.55 20.47
CA PRO A 21 -14.70 -23.27 20.93
C PRO A 21 -16.01 -22.96 20.21
N THR A 22 -17.03 -22.52 20.95
CA THR A 22 -18.28 -22.04 20.33
C THR A 22 -18.13 -20.57 19.90
N ASP A 23 -18.99 -20.10 19.00
CA ASP A 23 -19.03 -18.69 18.62
C ASP A 23 -19.34 -17.78 19.82
N ALA A 24 -20.19 -18.24 20.75
CA ALA A 24 -20.49 -17.52 21.99
C ALA A 24 -19.26 -17.42 22.90
N ASP A 25 -18.44 -18.49 22.98
CA ASP A 25 -17.19 -18.46 23.73
C ASP A 25 -16.25 -17.40 23.14
N ILE A 26 -16.08 -17.38 21.82
CA ILE A 26 -15.22 -16.42 21.12
C ILE A 26 -15.69 -14.98 21.33
N GLU A 27 -16.99 -14.72 21.22
CA GLU A 27 -17.56 -13.38 21.48
C GLU A 27 -17.30 -12.92 22.92
N ALA A 28 -17.49 -13.81 23.90
CA ALA A 28 -17.18 -13.52 25.30
C ALA A 28 -15.70 -13.19 25.50
N ARG A 29 -14.78 -13.93 24.85
CA ARG A 29 -13.33 -13.66 24.93
C ARG A 29 -12.95 -12.32 24.28
N LEU A 30 -13.52 -12.00 23.12
CA LEU A 30 -13.28 -10.73 22.44
C LEU A 30 -13.81 -9.54 23.25
N SER A 31 -14.97 -9.69 23.88
CA SER A 31 -15.52 -8.69 24.81
C SER A 31 -14.60 -8.46 26.01
N ALA A 32 -14.14 -9.55 26.65
CA ALA A 32 -13.22 -9.47 27.78
C ALA A 32 -11.87 -8.81 27.39
N TYR A 33 -11.32 -9.16 26.22
CA TYR A 33 -10.12 -8.52 25.70
C TYR A 33 -10.34 -7.01 25.46
N SER A 34 -11.46 -6.64 24.84
CA SER A 34 -11.83 -5.24 24.59
C SER A 34 -11.91 -4.43 25.88
N GLU A 35 -12.58 -4.95 26.91
CA GLU A 35 -12.64 -4.29 28.22
C GLU A 35 -11.26 -4.14 28.87
N ALA A 36 -10.41 -5.17 28.78
CA ALA A 36 -9.06 -5.13 29.35
C ALA A 36 -8.17 -4.07 28.67
N VAL A 37 -8.31 -3.85 27.36
CA VAL A 37 -7.45 -2.88 26.64
C VAL A 37 -7.97 -1.43 26.68
N LYS A 38 -9.25 -1.20 27.00
CA LYS A 38 -9.84 0.16 27.07
C LYS A 38 -9.12 1.09 28.05
N GLY A 39 -8.62 0.55 29.16
CA GLY A 39 -7.96 1.32 30.22
C GLY A 39 -6.46 1.57 30.00
N LEU A 40 -5.87 1.04 28.92
CA LEU A 40 -4.42 1.15 28.69
C LEU A 40 -4.07 2.55 28.17
N SER A 41 -3.20 3.25 28.92
CA SER A 41 -2.64 4.54 28.45
C SER A 41 -1.84 4.33 27.16
N ARG A 42 -2.01 5.25 26.21
CA ARG A 42 -1.25 5.30 24.95
C ARG A 42 0.00 6.18 25.04
N ASP A 43 0.21 6.82 26.19
CA ASP A 43 1.34 7.74 26.40
C ASP A 43 2.67 7.00 26.48
N ASP A 44 2.64 5.77 27.01
CA ASP A 44 3.76 4.83 26.98
C ASP A 44 3.45 3.67 26.03
N ARG A 45 4.09 3.69 24.86
CA ARG A 45 3.91 2.67 23.82
C ARG A 45 4.34 1.28 24.26
N THR A 46 5.35 1.18 25.12
CA THR A 46 5.87 -0.11 25.60
C THR A 46 4.90 -0.72 26.60
N ALA A 47 4.45 0.07 27.57
CA ALA A 47 3.45 -0.37 28.55
C ALA A 47 2.12 -0.72 27.85
N PHE A 48 1.71 0.08 26.86
CA PHE A 48 0.53 -0.21 26.03
C PHE A 48 0.64 -1.56 25.31
N ALA A 49 1.78 -1.81 24.66
CA ALA A 49 2.02 -3.05 23.93
C ALA A 49 2.02 -4.28 24.87
N GLN A 50 2.69 -4.17 26.02
CA GLN A 50 2.72 -5.23 27.03
C GLN A 50 1.32 -5.52 27.60
N GLY A 51 0.57 -4.48 27.97
CA GLY A 51 -0.78 -4.63 28.49
C GLY A 51 -1.72 -5.33 27.49
N ARG A 52 -1.63 -4.98 26.20
CA ARG A 52 -2.38 -5.71 25.16
C ARG A 52 -1.97 -7.17 25.03
N ALA A 53 -0.68 -7.46 25.09
CA ALA A 53 -0.18 -8.83 24.98
C ALA A 53 -0.67 -9.71 26.15
N GLU A 54 -0.67 -9.20 27.37
CA GLU A 54 -1.20 -9.93 28.54
C GLU A 54 -2.71 -10.12 28.46
N ALA A 55 -3.46 -9.08 28.06
CA ALA A 55 -4.89 -9.22 27.81
C ALA A 55 -5.20 -10.27 26.74
N ALA A 56 -4.38 -10.30 25.67
CA ALA A 56 -4.54 -11.27 24.59
C ALA A 56 -4.26 -12.71 25.06
N LYS A 57 -3.19 -12.92 25.84
CA LYS A 57 -2.89 -14.23 26.44
C LYS A 57 -4.02 -14.72 27.33
N ALA A 58 -4.55 -13.85 28.20
CA ALA A 58 -5.66 -14.19 29.08
C ALA A 58 -6.93 -14.56 28.30
N ALA A 59 -7.20 -13.88 27.18
CA ALA A 59 -8.37 -14.13 26.35
C ALA A 59 -8.37 -15.51 25.67
N ILE A 60 -7.20 -16.11 25.41
CA ILE A 60 -7.09 -17.41 24.73
C ILE A 60 -6.56 -18.54 25.62
N ALA A 61 -6.31 -18.30 26.91
CA ALA A 61 -5.64 -19.25 27.80
C ALA A 61 -6.31 -20.63 27.85
N ASP A 62 -7.64 -20.66 27.78
CA ASP A 62 -8.44 -21.89 27.87
C ASP A 62 -9.06 -22.31 26.52
N LEU A 63 -8.59 -21.72 25.41
CA LEU A 63 -9.21 -21.94 24.09
C LEU A 63 -8.40 -22.94 23.25
N SER A 64 -9.05 -24.02 22.83
CA SER A 64 -8.48 -25.05 21.95
C SER A 64 -8.40 -24.56 20.51
N ILE A 65 -7.28 -23.94 20.13
CA ILE A 65 -7.04 -23.47 18.75
C ILE A 65 -6.98 -24.64 17.76
N ALA A 66 -6.51 -25.80 18.20
CA ALA A 66 -6.43 -27.01 17.38
C ALA A 66 -7.81 -27.50 16.88
N GLU A 67 -8.90 -27.09 17.51
CA GLU A 67 -10.26 -27.50 17.13
C GLU A 67 -11.05 -26.35 16.49
N ALA A 68 -10.51 -25.13 16.48
CA ALA A 68 -11.18 -23.97 15.92
C ALA A 68 -11.37 -24.10 14.39
N SER A 69 -12.47 -23.55 13.88
CA SER A 69 -12.71 -23.39 12.44
C SER A 69 -11.94 -22.20 11.86
N ALA A 70 -11.84 -22.10 10.53
CA ALA A 70 -11.19 -20.97 9.87
C ALA A 70 -11.89 -19.64 10.20
N ALA A 71 -13.22 -19.61 10.25
CA ALA A 71 -13.99 -18.43 10.61
C ALA A 71 -13.73 -17.99 12.06
N GLN A 72 -13.56 -18.95 12.96
CA GLN A 72 -13.25 -18.68 14.37
C GLN A 72 -11.83 -18.11 14.54
N ILE A 73 -10.85 -18.68 13.84
CA ILE A 73 -9.47 -18.16 13.80
C ILE A 73 -9.45 -16.74 13.22
N GLU A 74 -10.25 -16.45 12.20
CA GLU A 74 -10.38 -15.10 11.66
C GLU A 74 -10.98 -14.12 12.68
N LYS A 75 -12.07 -14.48 13.36
CA LYS A 75 -12.67 -13.65 14.42
C LYS A 75 -11.67 -13.34 15.53
N LEU A 76 -10.85 -14.32 15.91
CA LEU A 76 -9.83 -14.20 16.96
C LEU A 76 -8.52 -13.53 16.50
N ARG A 77 -8.40 -13.14 15.23
CA ARG A 77 -7.16 -12.65 14.61
C ARG A 77 -6.43 -11.60 15.42
N GLU A 78 -7.12 -10.55 15.90
CA GLU A 78 -6.47 -9.47 16.65
C GLU A 78 -5.80 -10.00 17.92
N VAL A 79 -6.50 -10.90 18.63
CA VAL A 79 -6.02 -11.51 19.87
C VAL A 79 -4.88 -12.48 19.59
N LEU A 80 -5.05 -13.37 18.60
CA LEU A 80 -4.05 -14.39 18.26
C LEU A 80 -2.73 -13.79 17.77
N MET A 81 -2.77 -12.69 17.00
CA MET A 81 -1.54 -11.99 16.59
C MET A 81 -0.78 -11.38 17.78
N GLY A 82 -1.49 -11.07 18.87
CA GLY A 82 -0.90 -10.57 20.11
C GLY A 82 -0.20 -11.64 20.97
N VAL A 83 -0.36 -12.93 20.64
CA VAL A 83 0.20 -14.05 21.41
C VAL A 83 1.14 -14.88 20.52
N PRO A 84 2.44 -14.54 20.47
CA PRO A 84 3.41 -15.25 19.62
C PRO A 84 3.44 -16.78 19.82
N ALA A 85 3.18 -17.25 21.05
CA ALA A 85 3.13 -18.68 21.38
C ALA A 85 1.96 -19.43 20.71
N ALA A 86 0.85 -18.76 20.38
CA ALA A 86 -0.29 -19.38 19.72
C ALA A 86 -0.04 -19.66 18.23
N ARG A 87 0.96 -19.01 17.64
CA ARG A 87 1.18 -18.99 16.19
C ARG A 87 1.44 -20.36 15.59
N GLU A 88 2.18 -21.21 16.30
CA GLU A 88 2.48 -22.57 15.83
C GLU A 88 1.20 -23.41 15.75
N SER A 89 0.37 -23.37 16.80
CA SER A 89 -0.92 -24.06 16.81
C SER A 89 -1.88 -23.52 15.75
N VAL A 90 -1.92 -22.20 15.55
CA VAL A 90 -2.74 -21.58 14.49
C VAL A 90 -2.28 -22.04 13.11
N ASN A 91 -0.97 -22.00 12.84
CA ASN A 91 -0.43 -22.43 11.55
C ASN A 91 -0.69 -23.91 11.27
N ALA A 92 -0.52 -24.78 12.27
CA ALA A 92 -0.81 -26.20 12.14
C ALA A 92 -2.30 -26.43 11.81
N ARG A 93 -3.21 -25.77 12.54
CA ARG A 93 -4.65 -25.90 12.30
C ARG A 93 -5.07 -25.35 10.94
N LEU A 94 -4.56 -24.18 10.54
CA LEU A 94 -4.89 -23.61 9.24
C LEU A 94 -4.34 -24.46 8.08
N ALA A 95 -3.18 -25.10 8.24
CA ALA A 95 -2.64 -26.03 7.25
C ALA A 95 -3.58 -27.24 7.06
N GLU A 96 -4.03 -27.86 8.15
CA GLU A 96 -5.01 -28.96 8.12
C GLU A 96 -6.31 -28.54 7.45
N LEU A 97 -6.89 -27.41 7.87
CA LEU A 97 -8.14 -26.89 7.32
C LEU A 97 -8.02 -26.54 5.83
N SER A 98 -6.85 -26.06 5.39
CA SER A 98 -6.60 -25.69 3.99
C SER A 98 -6.44 -26.88 3.04
N ALA A 99 -6.41 -28.11 3.53
CA ALA A 99 -6.29 -29.31 2.69
C ALA A 99 -7.62 -29.71 2.02
N GLY A 100 -8.74 -29.17 2.49
CA GLY A 100 -10.06 -29.40 1.87
C GLY A 100 -10.20 -28.69 0.52
N THR A 101 -11.34 -28.86 -0.14
CA THR A 101 -11.64 -28.20 -1.42
C THR A 101 -12.73 -27.13 -1.31
N THR A 102 -13.25 -26.90 -0.12
CA THR A 102 -14.40 -26.01 0.14
C THR A 102 -13.99 -24.53 0.21
N MET A 103 -14.98 -23.65 0.22
CA MET A 103 -14.79 -22.22 0.48
C MET A 103 -14.12 -21.97 1.86
N ASP A 104 -14.48 -22.72 2.90
CA ASP A 104 -13.86 -22.61 4.23
C ASP A 104 -12.38 -23.04 4.22
N ALA A 105 -12.03 -24.07 3.45
CA ALA A 105 -10.64 -24.47 3.25
C ALA A 105 -9.85 -23.39 2.50
N ALA A 106 -10.44 -22.73 1.50
CA ALA A 106 -9.83 -21.61 0.80
C ALA A 106 -9.57 -20.42 1.75
N LYS A 107 -10.52 -20.16 2.64
CA LYS A 107 -10.37 -19.14 3.70
C LYS A 107 -9.24 -19.49 4.66
N ALA A 108 -9.12 -20.76 5.06
CA ALA A 108 -7.99 -21.22 5.86
C ALA A 108 -6.64 -21.02 5.14
N ALA A 109 -6.58 -21.33 3.84
CA ALA A 109 -5.39 -21.09 3.02
C ALA A 109 -5.00 -19.61 3.00
N MET A 110 -5.97 -18.69 2.86
CA MET A 110 -5.71 -17.25 2.94
C MET A 110 -5.19 -16.82 4.31
N LEU A 111 -5.80 -17.30 5.40
CA LEU A 111 -5.39 -16.92 6.76
C LEU A 111 -3.93 -17.30 7.06
N ARG A 112 -3.38 -18.33 6.41
CA ARG A 112 -1.96 -18.69 6.57
C ARG A 112 -1.00 -17.55 6.19
N LEU A 113 -1.39 -16.66 5.28
CA LEU A 113 -0.61 -15.47 4.91
C LEU A 113 -0.42 -14.51 6.08
N ASP A 114 -1.38 -14.45 7.02
CA ASP A 114 -1.34 -13.55 8.17
C ASP A 114 -0.43 -14.05 9.29
N TYR A 115 -0.33 -15.36 9.40
CA TYR A 115 0.48 -16.03 10.41
C TYR A 115 1.84 -16.49 9.86
N ALA A 116 2.22 -16.04 8.66
CA ALA A 116 3.47 -16.36 8.00
C ALA A 116 4.69 -15.72 8.68
N LYS A 117 5.61 -16.54 9.22
CA LYS A 117 6.80 -16.11 9.97
C LYS A 117 8.05 -16.64 9.28
N VAL A 118 9.08 -15.80 9.19
CA VAL A 118 10.43 -16.27 8.83
C VAL A 118 11.36 -16.08 10.02
N GLU A 119 12.14 -17.12 10.31
CA GLU A 119 13.25 -17.03 11.26
C GLU A 119 14.36 -16.15 10.68
N PRO A 120 15.06 -15.35 11.50
CA PRO A 120 16.16 -14.52 11.03
C PRO A 120 17.17 -15.34 10.23
N GLY A 121 17.51 -14.86 9.04
CA GLY A 121 18.55 -15.44 8.19
C GLY A 121 19.94 -14.91 8.53
N GLU A 122 20.95 -15.40 7.81
CA GLU A 122 22.35 -14.99 7.95
C GLU A 122 22.56 -13.49 7.68
N SER A 123 21.65 -12.84 6.94
CA SER A 123 21.63 -11.40 6.70
C SER A 123 20.20 -10.87 6.54
N PRO A 124 19.96 -9.54 6.67
CA PRO A 124 18.66 -8.94 6.40
C PRO A 124 18.15 -9.24 4.99
N ALA A 125 19.03 -9.19 3.98
CA ALA A 125 18.68 -9.50 2.59
C ALA A 125 18.27 -10.98 2.42
N ALA A 126 19.01 -11.91 3.03
CA ALA A 126 18.65 -13.33 3.02
C ALA A 126 17.32 -13.59 3.74
N THR A 127 17.05 -12.86 4.83
CA THR A 127 15.78 -12.92 5.58
C THR A 127 14.63 -12.42 4.71
N GLN A 128 14.81 -11.28 4.03
CA GLN A 128 13.81 -10.70 3.14
C GLN A 128 13.50 -11.62 1.94
N ALA A 129 14.53 -12.18 1.31
CA ALA A 129 14.35 -13.11 0.19
C ALA A 129 13.59 -14.38 0.62
N LYS A 130 13.95 -14.96 1.78
CA LYS A 130 13.21 -16.09 2.36
C LYS A 130 11.76 -15.73 2.66
N PHE A 131 11.53 -14.54 3.22
CA PHE A 131 10.18 -14.06 3.52
C PHE A 131 9.34 -13.87 2.25
N SER A 132 9.89 -13.23 1.21
CA SER A 132 9.20 -13.07 -0.06
C SER A 132 8.85 -14.42 -0.69
N ALA A 133 9.79 -15.35 -0.76
CA ALA A 133 9.56 -16.69 -1.32
C ALA A 133 8.48 -17.46 -0.55
N MET A 134 8.50 -17.41 0.79
CA MET A 134 7.48 -18.04 1.63
C MET A 134 6.09 -17.41 1.41
N ILE A 135 5.99 -16.08 1.44
CA ILE A 135 4.72 -15.37 1.22
C ILE A 135 4.18 -15.66 -0.19
N ARG A 136 5.06 -15.71 -1.20
CA ARG A 136 4.70 -16.12 -2.56
C ARG A 136 4.11 -17.52 -2.58
N GLY A 137 4.76 -18.48 -1.92
CA GLY A 137 4.27 -19.86 -1.84
C GLY A 137 2.86 -19.94 -1.25
N LEU A 138 2.67 -19.31 -0.08
CA LEU A 138 1.37 -19.25 0.59
C LEU A 138 0.31 -18.52 -0.25
N TYR A 139 0.71 -17.46 -0.96
CA TYR A 139 -0.18 -16.73 -1.86
C TYR A 139 -0.65 -17.64 -2.99
N MET A 140 0.27 -18.33 -3.65
CA MET A 140 -0.06 -19.24 -4.76
C MET A 140 -0.90 -20.42 -4.29
N GLU A 141 -0.61 -20.99 -3.11
CA GLU A 141 -1.46 -22.02 -2.49
C GLU A 141 -2.91 -21.53 -2.29
N ALA A 142 -3.09 -20.32 -1.75
CA ALA A 142 -4.42 -19.75 -1.57
C ALA A 142 -5.10 -19.42 -2.90
N ALA A 143 -4.38 -18.77 -3.82
CA ALA A 143 -4.93 -18.32 -5.10
C ALA A 143 -5.33 -19.49 -6.02
N ASP A 144 -4.58 -20.58 -5.99
CA ASP A 144 -4.85 -21.81 -6.75
C ASP A 144 -5.81 -22.77 -6.04
N HIS A 145 -6.23 -22.46 -4.81
CA HIS A 145 -7.14 -23.31 -4.04
C HIS A 145 -8.50 -23.48 -4.76
N PRO A 146 -9.07 -24.71 -4.85
CA PRO A 146 -10.32 -24.97 -5.57
C PRO A 146 -11.50 -24.10 -5.12
N GLY A 147 -11.68 -23.92 -3.80
CA GLY A 147 -12.72 -23.06 -3.23
C GLY A 147 -12.47 -21.54 -3.34
N MET A 148 -11.34 -21.09 -3.91
CA MET A 148 -11.01 -19.66 -3.97
C MET A 148 -11.99 -18.88 -4.84
N GLY A 149 -12.44 -19.48 -5.95
CA GLY A 149 -13.41 -18.83 -6.83
C GLY A 149 -14.73 -18.53 -6.12
N GLU A 150 -15.27 -19.52 -5.38
CA GLU A 150 -16.48 -19.36 -4.57
C GLU A 150 -16.30 -18.32 -3.47
N LEU A 151 -15.14 -18.32 -2.79
CA LEU A 151 -14.83 -17.35 -1.74
C LEU A 151 -14.80 -15.91 -2.27
N LEU A 152 -14.24 -15.69 -3.46
CA LEU A 152 -14.19 -14.37 -4.11
C LEU A 152 -15.58 -13.90 -4.57
N LEU A 153 -16.38 -14.82 -5.11
CA LEU A 153 -17.77 -14.55 -5.52
C LEU A 153 -18.68 -14.23 -4.33
N ALA A 154 -18.42 -14.85 -3.17
CA ALA A 154 -19.11 -14.57 -1.91
C ALA A 154 -18.68 -13.24 -1.25
N GLY A 155 -17.70 -12.52 -1.82
CA GLY A 155 -17.18 -11.27 -1.23
C GLY A 155 -16.30 -11.48 0.00
N GLN A 156 -15.85 -12.71 0.28
CA GLN A 156 -15.10 -13.06 1.49
C GLN A 156 -13.59 -13.26 1.24
N GLY A 157 -13.14 -13.19 -0.01
CA GLY A 157 -11.73 -13.34 -0.41
C GLY A 157 -11.04 -12.04 -0.82
N THR A 158 -11.60 -10.87 -0.49
CA THR A 158 -11.15 -9.54 -0.99
C THR A 158 -9.68 -9.24 -0.66
N ASP A 159 -9.18 -9.78 0.44
CA ASP A 159 -7.79 -9.64 0.87
C ASP A 159 -6.80 -10.29 -0.08
N LEU A 160 -7.20 -11.29 -0.88
CA LEU A 160 -6.29 -11.98 -1.80
C LEU A 160 -5.62 -10.97 -2.75
N PHE A 161 -6.39 -10.12 -3.43
CA PHE A 161 -5.80 -9.11 -4.31
C PHE A 161 -4.96 -8.08 -3.55
N SER A 162 -5.39 -7.68 -2.36
CA SER A 162 -4.67 -6.70 -1.54
C SER A 162 -3.28 -7.20 -1.11
N ARG A 163 -3.05 -8.52 -1.05
CA ARG A 163 -1.74 -9.11 -0.73
C ARG A 163 -0.71 -8.94 -1.84
N LEU A 164 -1.13 -8.67 -3.08
CA LEU A 164 -0.23 -8.45 -4.21
C LEU A 164 0.65 -7.21 -4.02
N ARG A 165 0.32 -6.30 -3.08
CA ARG A 165 1.22 -5.21 -2.66
C ARG A 165 2.56 -5.69 -2.06
N MET A 166 2.64 -6.97 -1.70
CA MET A 166 3.85 -7.61 -1.18
C MET A 166 4.64 -8.33 -2.28
N ALA A 167 4.09 -8.42 -3.49
CA ALA A 167 4.78 -9.03 -4.61
C ALA A 167 6.03 -8.20 -4.95
N ASP A 168 7.08 -8.90 -5.34
CA ASP A 168 8.27 -8.32 -5.93
C ASP A 168 8.50 -8.91 -7.32
N GLN A 169 9.50 -8.41 -8.04
CA GLN A 169 9.86 -8.85 -9.38
C GLN A 169 9.98 -10.39 -9.50
N SER A 170 10.46 -11.09 -8.45
CA SER A 170 10.63 -12.55 -8.49
C SER A 170 9.31 -13.31 -8.61
N TRP A 171 8.18 -12.69 -8.23
CA TRP A 171 6.87 -13.32 -8.30
C TRP A 171 6.37 -13.52 -9.73
N PHE A 172 6.87 -12.71 -10.67
CA PHE A 172 6.46 -12.70 -12.07
C PHE A 172 7.38 -13.50 -12.99
N ALA A 173 8.51 -14.00 -12.46
CA ALA A 173 9.58 -14.60 -13.26
C ALA A 173 9.19 -15.86 -14.05
N ASP A 174 8.22 -16.64 -13.56
CA ASP A 174 7.77 -17.89 -14.20
C ASP A 174 6.39 -17.79 -14.88
N GLY A 175 5.77 -16.61 -14.86
CA GLY A 175 4.44 -16.37 -15.42
C GLY A 175 3.27 -17.06 -14.71
N ARG A 176 3.52 -17.90 -13.69
CA ARG A 176 2.46 -18.65 -12.99
C ARG A 176 1.48 -17.72 -12.29
N LEU A 177 1.99 -16.67 -11.63
CA LEU A 177 1.14 -15.68 -10.98
C LEU A 177 0.22 -14.99 -12.00
N LEU A 178 0.73 -14.62 -13.18
CA LEU A 178 -0.07 -13.97 -14.22
C LEU A 178 -1.20 -14.89 -14.68
N ALA A 179 -0.93 -16.17 -14.94
CA ALA A 179 -1.96 -17.14 -15.32
C ALA A 179 -3.04 -17.31 -14.24
N THR A 180 -2.63 -17.36 -12.96
CA THR A 180 -3.55 -17.42 -11.83
C THR A 180 -4.41 -16.14 -11.74
N LEU A 181 -3.82 -14.96 -11.89
CA LEU A 181 -4.55 -13.69 -11.89
C LEU A 181 -5.53 -13.60 -13.06
N GLU A 182 -5.12 -13.97 -14.28
CA GLU A 182 -6.02 -14.00 -15.45
C GLU A 182 -7.25 -14.88 -15.17
N ARG A 183 -7.04 -16.10 -14.64
CA ARG A 183 -8.12 -17.01 -14.25
C ARG A 183 -9.07 -16.37 -13.23
N LEU A 184 -8.54 -15.82 -12.13
CA LEU A 184 -9.36 -15.25 -11.05
C LEU A 184 -10.13 -14.01 -11.52
N LEU A 185 -9.54 -13.20 -12.39
CA LEU A 185 -10.18 -12.01 -12.94
C LEU A 185 -11.26 -12.34 -14.00
N THR A 186 -11.39 -13.58 -14.45
CA THR A 186 -12.53 -14.00 -15.29
C THR A 186 -13.84 -14.15 -14.51
N LEU A 187 -13.78 -14.22 -13.18
CA LEU A 187 -14.96 -14.34 -12.30
C LEU A 187 -15.76 -13.04 -12.25
N LYS A 188 -17.09 -13.12 -12.15
CA LYS A 188 -17.96 -11.95 -11.95
C LYS A 188 -17.90 -11.48 -10.49
N LEU A 189 -16.82 -10.80 -10.15
CA LEU A 189 -16.54 -10.36 -8.78
C LEU A 189 -17.58 -9.32 -8.32
N PRO A 190 -18.14 -9.44 -7.09
CA PRO A 190 -18.98 -8.39 -6.52
C PRO A 190 -18.15 -7.14 -6.20
N GLY A 191 -18.76 -5.97 -6.05
CA GLY A 191 -18.11 -4.67 -5.91
C GLY A 191 -17.08 -4.60 -4.79
N ALA A 192 -17.35 -5.24 -3.65
CA ALA A 192 -16.41 -5.33 -2.53
C ALA A 192 -15.10 -6.05 -2.89
N THR A 193 -15.16 -7.03 -3.82
CA THR A 193 -13.99 -7.75 -4.34
C THR A 193 -13.41 -7.05 -5.57
N ALA A 194 -14.25 -6.59 -6.49
CA ALA A 194 -13.84 -5.96 -7.75
C ALA A 194 -12.99 -4.71 -7.52
N ILE A 195 -13.32 -3.87 -6.53
CA ILE A 195 -12.52 -2.69 -6.19
C ILE A 195 -11.08 -3.04 -5.79
N ARG A 196 -10.85 -4.25 -5.24
CA ARG A 196 -9.51 -4.73 -4.85
C ARG A 196 -8.74 -5.37 -6.01
N ALA A 197 -9.44 -5.81 -7.05
CA ALA A 197 -8.84 -6.45 -8.23
C ALA A 197 -7.80 -5.55 -8.92
N VAL A 198 -7.90 -4.23 -8.76
CA VAL A 198 -6.91 -3.27 -9.26
C VAL A 198 -5.48 -3.59 -8.82
N SER A 199 -5.30 -4.15 -7.63
CA SER A 199 -3.98 -4.53 -7.12
C SER A 199 -3.29 -5.62 -7.96
N ALA A 200 -4.04 -6.38 -8.75
CA ALA A 200 -3.47 -7.30 -9.73
C ALA A 200 -2.72 -6.57 -10.84
N PHE A 201 -3.24 -5.43 -11.31
CA PHE A 201 -2.54 -4.59 -12.27
C PHE A 201 -1.41 -3.81 -11.59
N GLU A 202 -1.67 -3.19 -10.44
CA GLU A 202 -0.70 -2.33 -9.76
C GLU A 202 0.60 -3.06 -9.40
N ALA A 203 0.51 -4.34 -9.00
CA ALA A 203 1.65 -5.16 -8.60
C ALA A 203 2.62 -5.48 -9.74
N MET A 204 2.21 -5.28 -10.99
CA MET A 204 3.02 -5.60 -12.17
C MET A 204 3.16 -4.44 -13.17
N ALA A 205 2.48 -3.33 -12.94
CA ALA A 205 2.45 -2.19 -13.88
C ALA A 205 3.86 -1.68 -14.18
N ASP A 206 4.70 -1.63 -13.15
CA ASP A 206 6.07 -1.11 -13.19
C ASP A 206 7.14 -2.22 -13.38
N GLU A 207 6.72 -3.48 -13.57
CA GLU A 207 7.64 -4.61 -13.70
C GLU A 207 8.13 -4.76 -15.15
N ASP A 208 9.44 -4.60 -15.36
CA ASP A 208 10.08 -4.71 -16.68
C ASP A 208 10.01 -6.14 -17.25
N SER A 209 9.96 -7.16 -16.38
CA SER A 209 9.86 -8.56 -16.80
C SER A 209 8.47 -8.96 -17.32
N VAL A 210 7.46 -8.11 -17.13
CA VAL A 210 6.09 -8.38 -17.60
C VAL A 210 5.89 -7.68 -18.94
N SER A 211 5.52 -8.43 -19.97
CA SER A 211 5.36 -7.89 -21.33
C SER A 211 4.21 -6.87 -21.41
N PRO A 212 4.27 -5.88 -22.32
CA PRO A 212 3.18 -4.93 -22.54
C PRO A 212 1.83 -5.62 -22.83
N GLU A 213 1.83 -6.74 -23.56
CA GLU A 213 0.62 -7.50 -23.87
C GLU A 213 0.01 -8.16 -22.62
N ALA A 214 0.85 -8.67 -21.71
CA ALA A 214 0.39 -9.22 -20.44
C ALA A 214 -0.17 -8.11 -19.53
N LYS A 215 0.48 -6.95 -19.49
CA LYS A 215 -0.02 -5.76 -18.78
C LYS A 215 -1.39 -5.35 -19.29
N GLU A 216 -1.55 -5.26 -20.61
CA GLU A 216 -2.82 -4.90 -21.25
C GLU A 216 -3.93 -5.94 -21.00
N ARG A 217 -3.61 -7.23 -21.06
CA ARG A 217 -4.59 -8.30 -20.76
C ARG A 217 -5.16 -8.18 -19.35
N ILE A 218 -4.30 -8.13 -18.33
CA ILE A 218 -4.75 -7.97 -16.94
C ILE A 218 -5.46 -6.64 -16.74
N ARG A 219 -4.95 -5.54 -17.32
CA ARG A 219 -5.60 -4.23 -17.26
C ARG A 219 -7.05 -4.30 -17.78
N GLY A 220 -7.25 -4.92 -18.95
CA GLY A 220 -8.58 -5.12 -19.53
C GLY A 220 -9.49 -6.00 -18.67
N LEU A 221 -8.95 -7.08 -18.09
CA LEU A 221 -9.70 -7.94 -17.17
C LEU A 221 -10.12 -7.19 -15.90
N VAL A 222 -9.20 -6.44 -15.28
CA VAL A 222 -9.49 -5.58 -14.12
C VAL A 222 -10.55 -4.54 -14.46
N LEU A 223 -10.41 -3.84 -15.59
CA LEU A 223 -11.40 -2.85 -16.05
C LEU A 223 -12.79 -3.48 -16.17
N ALA A 224 -12.88 -4.64 -16.81
CA ALA A 224 -14.14 -5.36 -16.96
C ALA A 224 -14.76 -5.78 -15.62
N ARG A 225 -13.95 -6.04 -14.57
CA ARG A 225 -14.47 -6.31 -13.21
C ARG A 225 -15.01 -5.05 -12.55
N LEU A 226 -14.28 -3.94 -12.67
CA LEU A 226 -14.68 -2.66 -12.12
C LEU A 226 -15.98 -2.16 -12.77
N GLU A 227 -16.05 -2.16 -14.10
CA GLU A 227 -17.25 -1.74 -14.85
C GLU A 227 -18.44 -2.65 -14.58
N GLY A 228 -18.21 -3.97 -14.56
CA GLY A 228 -19.25 -4.95 -14.25
C GLY A 228 -19.83 -4.76 -12.84
N ALA A 229 -18.97 -4.49 -11.85
CA ALA A 229 -19.40 -4.20 -10.49
C ALA A 229 -20.15 -2.87 -10.38
N LEU A 230 -19.68 -1.81 -11.05
CA LEU A 230 -20.35 -0.50 -11.04
C LEU A 230 -21.77 -0.56 -11.65
N ALA A 231 -21.94 -1.38 -12.69
CA ALA A 231 -23.22 -1.59 -13.35
C ALA A 231 -24.18 -2.52 -12.57
N SER A 232 -23.68 -3.25 -11.57
CA SER A 232 -24.47 -4.20 -10.80
C SER A 232 -25.18 -3.55 -9.61
N ASP A 233 -26.29 -4.16 -9.18
CA ASP A 233 -27.01 -3.82 -7.95
C ASP A 233 -26.72 -4.86 -6.83
N ASP A 234 -25.45 -5.25 -6.72
CA ASP A 234 -24.98 -6.31 -5.83
C ASP A 234 -24.86 -5.90 -4.34
N GLY A 235 -25.52 -4.80 -3.96
CA GLY A 235 -25.46 -4.24 -2.62
C GLY A 235 -24.22 -3.39 -2.34
N ALA A 236 -23.37 -3.10 -3.34
CA ALA A 236 -22.29 -2.13 -3.19
C ALA A 236 -22.83 -0.74 -2.80
N ASP A 237 -22.40 -0.26 -1.63
CA ASP A 237 -22.80 1.07 -1.16
C ASP A 237 -22.17 2.20 -1.99
N ALA A 238 -22.65 3.44 -1.78
CA ALA A 238 -22.16 4.60 -2.51
C ALA A 238 -20.63 4.81 -2.38
N ARG A 239 -20.03 4.46 -1.24
CA ARG A 239 -18.58 4.62 -1.02
C ARG A 239 -17.79 3.64 -1.87
N ILE A 240 -18.25 2.39 -1.97
CA ILE A 240 -17.65 1.37 -2.83
C ILE A 240 -17.77 1.81 -4.29
N LYS A 241 -18.95 2.29 -4.72
CA LYS A 241 -19.16 2.78 -6.10
C LYS A 241 -18.22 3.94 -6.46
N THR A 242 -18.11 4.97 -5.61
CA THR A 242 -17.13 6.05 -5.82
C THR A 242 -15.69 5.54 -5.82
N GLY A 243 -15.39 4.51 -5.01
CA GLY A 243 -14.10 3.84 -5.03
C GLY A 243 -13.82 3.14 -6.37
N ILE A 244 -14.80 2.43 -6.92
CA ILE A 244 -14.71 1.77 -8.23
C ILE A 244 -14.51 2.79 -9.34
N GLU A 245 -15.27 3.90 -9.35
CA GLU A 245 -15.12 4.98 -10.32
C GLU A 245 -13.69 5.55 -10.33
N ARG A 246 -13.09 5.77 -9.16
CA ARG A 246 -11.68 6.19 -9.06
C ARG A 246 -10.72 5.16 -9.65
N GLN A 247 -10.95 3.87 -9.39
CA GLN A 247 -10.10 2.81 -9.96
C GLN A 247 -10.27 2.68 -11.47
N ILE A 248 -11.48 2.88 -12.01
CA ILE A 248 -11.73 2.95 -13.46
C ILE A 248 -10.94 4.11 -14.06
N LYS A 249 -10.99 5.29 -13.44
CA LYS A 249 -10.20 6.46 -13.87
C LYS A 249 -8.70 6.14 -13.90
N PHE A 250 -8.18 5.48 -12.87
CA PHE A 250 -6.79 5.03 -12.80
C PHE A 250 -6.43 4.04 -13.91
N ILE A 251 -7.21 2.97 -14.09
CA ILE A 251 -6.97 1.93 -15.09
C ILE A 251 -7.10 2.44 -16.54
N ASN A 252 -7.85 3.52 -16.74
CA ASN A 252 -7.94 4.24 -18.00
C ASN A 252 -6.94 5.39 -18.13
N GLY A 253 -6.06 5.65 -17.16
CA GLY A 253 -5.03 6.68 -17.29
C GLY A 253 -3.96 6.32 -18.34
N ALA A 254 -3.28 7.33 -18.88
CA ALA A 254 -2.17 7.15 -19.82
C ALA A 254 -1.09 6.18 -19.29
N PHE A 255 -0.74 6.28 -18.01
CA PHE A 255 0.16 5.34 -17.34
C PHE A 255 -0.33 3.90 -17.45
N ALA A 256 -1.57 3.63 -17.02
CA ALA A 256 -2.09 2.27 -16.95
C ALA A 256 -2.21 1.63 -18.34
N ARG A 257 -2.51 2.43 -19.37
CA ARG A 257 -2.52 2.00 -20.78
C ARG A 257 -1.14 1.81 -21.41
N GLY A 258 -0.05 2.05 -20.68
CA GLY A 258 1.31 2.02 -21.24
C GLY A 258 1.58 3.13 -22.25
N ALA A 259 0.77 4.19 -22.24
CA ALA A 259 0.79 5.27 -23.22
C ALA A 259 1.39 6.58 -22.67
N LEU A 260 2.01 6.55 -21.49
CA LEU A 260 2.59 7.74 -20.84
C LEU A 260 4.01 8.04 -21.36
N ILE A 261 4.91 7.04 -21.32
CA ILE A 261 6.32 7.24 -21.67
C ILE A 261 6.48 7.44 -23.18
N GLY A 262 7.19 8.50 -23.57
CA GLY A 262 7.40 8.91 -24.96
C GLY A 262 6.24 9.72 -25.56
N SER A 263 5.11 9.82 -24.86
CA SER A 263 3.94 10.60 -25.26
C SER A 263 3.99 12.01 -24.70
N ASP A 264 3.16 12.89 -25.26
CA ASP A 264 2.96 14.23 -24.71
C ASP A 264 2.44 14.12 -23.27
N ALA A 265 2.99 14.97 -22.40
CA ALA A 265 2.62 14.99 -20.99
C ALA A 265 1.12 15.25 -20.83
N PRO A 266 0.39 14.43 -20.04
CA PRO A 266 -1.01 14.68 -19.75
C PRO A 266 -1.18 16.11 -19.21
N SER A 267 -2.12 16.85 -19.81
CA SER A 267 -2.34 18.26 -19.51
C SER A 267 -2.70 18.43 -18.04
N MET A 268 -2.15 19.47 -17.42
CA MET A 268 -2.55 19.94 -16.10
C MET A 268 -2.77 21.44 -16.16
N THR A 269 -3.83 21.88 -15.50
CA THR A 269 -4.14 23.30 -15.34
C THR A 269 -3.91 23.70 -13.89
N PHE A 270 -3.27 24.85 -13.68
CA PHE A 270 -2.88 25.31 -12.36
C PHE A 270 -3.73 26.49 -11.93
N ALA A 271 -4.42 26.33 -10.80
CA ALA A 271 -5.27 27.35 -10.20
C ALA A 271 -4.48 28.40 -9.40
N TRP A 272 -3.24 28.08 -9.01
CA TRP A 272 -2.36 28.96 -8.25
C TRP A 272 -0.89 28.58 -8.45
N SER A 273 0.01 29.56 -8.35
CA SER A 273 1.46 29.40 -8.39
C SER A 273 2.13 30.21 -7.27
N SER A 274 3.20 29.67 -6.70
CA SER A 274 4.03 30.36 -5.70
C SER A 274 4.96 31.43 -6.31
N THR A 275 5.05 31.49 -7.63
CA THR A 275 5.94 32.39 -8.38
C THR A 275 5.24 33.70 -8.75
N THR A 276 6.03 34.78 -8.88
CA THR A 276 5.53 36.10 -9.31
C THR A 276 5.04 36.11 -10.75
N ALA A 277 5.71 35.38 -11.64
CA ALA A 277 5.22 35.04 -12.98
C ALA A 277 4.48 33.69 -12.88
N PRO A 278 3.14 33.66 -12.90
CA PRO A 278 2.39 32.44 -12.66
C PRO A 278 2.61 31.41 -13.77
N ILE A 279 2.75 30.15 -13.39
CA ILE A 279 2.72 29.01 -14.32
C ILE A 279 1.27 28.54 -14.36
N ALA A 280 0.62 28.63 -15.51
CA ALA A 280 -0.80 28.25 -15.68
C ALA A 280 -0.96 26.81 -16.17
N THR A 281 -0.01 26.32 -16.97
CA THR A 281 -0.01 24.96 -17.50
C THR A 281 1.42 24.40 -17.65
N LEU A 282 1.55 23.09 -17.88
CA LEU A 282 2.83 22.50 -18.28
C LEU A 282 3.35 23.02 -19.63
N ALA A 283 2.48 23.50 -20.52
CA ALA A 283 2.88 24.00 -21.83
C ALA A 283 3.72 25.29 -21.73
N ASP A 284 3.53 26.06 -20.65
CA ASP A 284 4.30 27.28 -20.35
C ASP A 284 5.79 26.98 -20.09
N LEU A 285 6.13 25.70 -19.85
CA LEU A 285 7.47 25.23 -19.55
C LEU A 285 8.15 24.51 -20.72
N LYS A 286 7.52 24.48 -21.92
CA LYS A 286 8.15 23.92 -23.12
C LYS A 286 9.50 24.57 -23.42
N GLY A 287 10.41 23.79 -23.98
CA GLY A 287 11.81 24.18 -24.17
C GLY A 287 12.72 23.93 -22.96
N LYS A 288 12.18 23.45 -21.85
CA LYS A 288 12.93 23.07 -20.64
C LYS A 288 12.67 21.62 -20.27
N VAL A 289 13.62 21.00 -19.58
CA VAL A 289 13.35 19.74 -18.86
C VAL A 289 12.50 20.08 -17.63
N VAL A 290 11.38 19.39 -17.41
CA VAL A 290 10.50 19.64 -16.25
C VAL A 290 10.48 18.42 -15.35
N VAL A 291 10.90 18.58 -14.11
CA VAL A 291 10.78 17.57 -13.06
C VAL A 291 9.50 17.87 -12.27
N VAL A 292 8.45 17.11 -12.53
CA VAL A 292 7.16 17.24 -11.86
C VAL A 292 7.18 16.38 -10.60
N ASP A 293 7.12 16.99 -9.42
CA ASP A 293 7.09 16.33 -8.12
C ASP A 293 5.69 16.44 -7.50
N PHE A 294 4.93 15.34 -7.51
CA PHE A 294 3.62 15.25 -6.90
C PHE A 294 3.75 15.06 -5.38
N TRP A 295 3.21 16.00 -4.61
CA TRP A 295 3.41 16.05 -3.15
C TRP A 295 2.23 16.71 -2.42
N ALA A 296 2.24 16.68 -1.09
CA ALA A 296 1.27 17.39 -0.25
C ALA A 296 1.84 17.78 1.12
N THR A 297 1.27 18.80 1.76
CA THR A 297 1.73 19.32 3.07
C THR A 297 1.59 18.30 4.21
N TRP A 298 0.68 17.35 4.08
CA TRP A 298 0.50 16.27 5.05
C TRP A 298 1.47 15.10 4.84
N CYS A 299 2.12 15.01 3.68
CA CYS A 299 2.96 13.88 3.29
C CYS A 299 4.34 13.96 3.98
N GLY A 300 4.52 13.17 5.04
CA GLY A 300 5.80 13.06 5.76
C GLY A 300 7.00 12.68 4.87
N PRO A 301 6.89 11.61 4.04
CA PRO A 301 7.97 11.22 3.12
C PRO A 301 8.32 12.28 2.06
N CYS A 302 7.34 13.07 1.61
CA CYS A 302 7.58 14.17 0.68
C CYS A 302 8.46 15.23 1.35
N ILE A 303 8.10 15.62 2.58
CA ILE A 303 8.83 16.63 3.34
C ILE A 303 10.25 16.18 3.69
N SER A 304 10.45 14.91 4.04
CA SER A 304 11.80 14.39 4.30
C SER A 304 12.70 14.43 3.06
N SER A 305 12.12 14.52 1.86
CA SER A 305 12.85 14.63 0.60
C SER A 305 13.23 16.07 0.21
N PHE A 306 12.63 17.09 0.83
CA PHE A 306 12.85 18.51 0.47
C PHE A 306 14.32 18.95 0.45
N PRO A 307 15.21 18.49 1.37
CA PRO A 307 16.63 18.81 1.25
C PRO A 307 17.23 18.35 -0.08
N LYS A 308 16.86 17.17 -0.59
CA LYS A 308 17.30 16.65 -1.89
C LYS A 308 16.66 17.39 -3.06
N VAL A 309 15.41 17.81 -2.93
CA VAL A 309 14.76 18.64 -3.95
C VAL A 309 15.41 20.03 -4.04
N ARG A 310 15.82 20.63 -2.90
CA ARG A 310 16.62 21.87 -2.88
C ARG A 310 17.96 21.68 -3.59
N GLU A 311 18.70 20.62 -3.29
CA GLU A 311 19.97 20.30 -3.97
C GLU A 311 19.77 20.19 -5.49
N LEU A 312 18.69 19.51 -5.90
CA LEU A 312 18.33 19.35 -7.31
C LEU A 312 18.00 20.69 -7.98
N ALA A 313 17.18 21.52 -7.35
CA ALA A 313 16.82 22.84 -7.87
C ALA A 313 18.05 23.76 -7.98
N ALA A 314 18.92 23.77 -6.97
CA ALA A 314 20.13 24.58 -6.95
C ALA A 314 21.13 24.15 -8.02
N ARG A 315 21.31 22.84 -8.27
CA ARG A 315 22.22 22.34 -9.31
C ARG A 315 21.86 22.88 -10.70
N TYR A 316 20.57 22.96 -10.99
CA TYR A 316 20.09 23.40 -12.30
C TYR A 316 19.68 24.88 -12.34
N GLU A 317 20.04 25.65 -11.33
CA GLU A 317 19.86 27.10 -11.37
C GLU A 317 20.64 27.69 -12.56
N GLY A 318 19.97 28.51 -13.38
CA GLY A 318 20.54 29.06 -14.62
C GLY A 318 20.53 28.13 -15.84
N TYR A 319 20.09 26.88 -15.69
CA TYR A 319 19.93 25.92 -16.78
C TYR A 319 18.46 25.79 -17.23
N PRO A 320 18.17 25.27 -18.43
CA PRO A 320 16.80 25.10 -18.92
C PRO A 320 16.14 23.85 -18.29
N VAL A 321 16.04 23.86 -16.97
CA VAL A 321 15.38 22.84 -16.14
C VAL A 321 14.47 23.52 -15.13
N VAL A 322 13.30 22.95 -14.88
CA VAL A 322 12.38 23.40 -13.84
C VAL A 322 12.01 22.23 -12.95
N VAL A 323 12.28 22.36 -11.65
CA VAL A 323 11.69 21.49 -10.63
C VAL A 323 10.35 22.10 -10.23
N LEU A 324 9.25 21.38 -10.42
CA LEU A 324 7.89 21.87 -10.21
C LEU A 324 7.19 21.01 -9.15
N GLY A 325 6.92 21.58 -7.97
CA GLY A 325 6.13 20.92 -6.95
C GLY A 325 4.64 21.04 -7.27
N VAL A 326 3.98 19.93 -7.57
CA VAL A 326 2.55 19.88 -7.89
C VAL A 326 1.77 19.30 -6.72
N THR A 327 0.78 20.06 -6.24
CA THR A 327 -0.22 19.61 -5.27
C THR A 327 -1.62 19.90 -5.81
N SER A 328 -2.67 19.38 -5.18
CA SER A 328 -4.07 19.75 -5.45
C SER A 328 -4.72 20.26 -4.16
N LEU A 329 -5.91 20.88 -4.27
CA LEU A 329 -6.71 21.23 -3.10
C LEU A 329 -7.04 19.98 -2.29
N GLN A 330 -6.79 20.05 -0.98
CA GLN A 330 -7.04 18.95 -0.03
C GLN A 330 -8.28 19.24 0.84
N GLY A 331 -8.71 20.51 0.91
CA GLY A 331 -9.74 20.96 1.87
C GLY A 331 -9.21 21.04 3.30
N PHE A 332 -7.90 20.94 3.47
CA PHE A 332 -7.19 21.24 4.71
C PHE A 332 -5.72 21.52 4.41
N HIS A 333 -5.06 22.24 5.30
CA HIS A 333 -3.63 22.49 5.25
C HIS A 333 -2.93 21.92 6.47
N MET A 334 -1.75 21.33 6.30
CA MET A 334 -0.88 20.96 7.42
C MET A 334 0.21 22.00 7.60
N GLU A 335 0.03 22.86 8.60
CA GLU A 335 1.10 23.73 9.06
C GLU A 335 2.17 22.88 9.74
N ARG A 336 3.44 23.17 9.44
CA ARG A 336 4.57 22.45 10.01
C ARG A 336 5.67 23.42 10.37
N LYS A 337 6.11 23.35 11.62
CA LYS A 337 7.25 24.11 12.12
C LYS A 337 8.34 23.16 12.52
N LEU A 338 9.34 23.00 11.66
CA LEU A 338 10.40 22.01 11.82
C LEU A 338 11.22 22.25 13.10
N GLU A 339 11.50 23.51 13.44
CA GLU A 339 12.26 23.88 14.64
C GLU A 339 11.51 23.56 15.93
N GLU A 340 10.21 23.87 15.98
CA GLU A 340 9.35 23.59 17.14
C GLU A 340 8.92 22.12 17.21
N LYS A 341 9.18 21.32 16.17
CA LYS A 341 8.68 19.94 15.99
C LYS A 341 7.17 19.82 16.15
N THR A 342 6.44 20.87 15.76
CA THR A 342 4.98 20.92 15.82
C THR A 342 4.37 20.79 14.43
N SER A 343 3.18 20.20 14.38
CA SER A 343 2.35 20.17 13.18
C SER A 343 0.89 20.38 13.55
N LYS A 344 0.18 21.22 12.81
CA LYS A 344 -1.22 21.54 13.05
C LYS A 344 -2.02 21.39 11.78
N ARG A 345 -3.14 20.67 11.87
CA ARG A 345 -4.14 20.61 10.80
C ARG A 345 -5.03 21.84 10.87
N ILE A 346 -5.16 22.55 9.76
CA ILE A 346 -6.03 23.70 9.58
C ILE A 346 -7.10 23.32 8.56
N ASP A 347 -8.37 23.41 8.91
CA ASP A 347 -9.47 23.14 7.99
C ASP A 347 -9.65 24.31 7.00
N THR A 348 -9.71 23.98 5.72
CA THR A 348 -9.89 24.91 4.59
C THR A 348 -10.98 24.41 3.65
N LYS A 349 -11.86 23.51 4.11
CA LYS A 349 -12.88 22.90 3.27
C LYS A 349 -13.83 23.97 2.72
N GLY A 350 -13.90 24.07 1.40
CA GLY A 350 -14.70 25.09 0.70
C GLY A 350 -14.03 26.47 0.64
N GLU A 351 -12.80 26.62 1.12
CA GLU A 351 -12.05 27.87 1.16
C GLU A 351 -10.72 27.77 0.38
N PRO A 352 -10.74 27.57 -0.96
CA PRO A 352 -9.52 27.33 -1.74
C PRO A 352 -8.51 28.49 -1.66
N ALA A 353 -8.99 29.74 -1.60
CA ALA A 353 -8.12 30.92 -1.46
C ALA A 353 -7.30 30.90 -0.16
N LYS A 354 -7.91 30.45 0.94
CA LYS A 354 -7.25 30.30 2.24
C LYS A 354 -6.18 29.21 2.20
N GLU A 355 -6.46 28.09 1.52
CA GLU A 355 -5.48 27.01 1.35
C GLU A 355 -4.27 27.48 0.52
N HIS A 356 -4.49 28.27 -0.53
CA HIS A 356 -3.42 28.89 -1.32
C HIS A 356 -2.58 29.88 -0.48
N GLU A 357 -3.22 30.72 0.34
CA GLU A 357 -2.53 31.65 1.23
C GLU A 357 -1.62 30.90 2.22
N LEU A 358 -2.15 29.86 2.88
CA LEU A 358 -1.39 29.01 3.79
C LEU A 358 -0.24 28.30 3.10
N MET A 359 -0.41 27.88 1.83
CA MET A 359 0.70 27.33 1.04
C MET A 359 1.81 28.37 0.83
N GLY A 360 1.47 29.63 0.59
CA GLY A 360 2.45 30.70 0.46
C GLY A 360 3.33 30.88 1.71
N ALA A 361 2.76 30.71 2.90
CA ALA A 361 3.51 30.66 4.16
C ALA A 361 4.35 29.38 4.27
N PHE A 362 3.75 28.22 4.00
CA PHE A 362 4.42 26.92 4.05
C PHE A 362 5.67 26.84 3.16
N VAL A 363 5.59 27.35 1.92
CA VAL A 363 6.72 27.42 0.98
C VAL A 363 7.91 28.15 1.59
N LYS A 364 7.66 29.25 2.32
CA LYS A 364 8.71 30.02 3.01
C LYS A 364 9.25 29.27 4.21
N ASP A 365 8.37 28.78 5.09
CA ASP A 365 8.74 28.10 6.33
C ASP A 365 9.53 26.81 6.09
N MET A 366 9.24 26.11 4.99
CA MET A 366 9.93 24.89 4.60
C MET A 366 11.17 25.15 3.74
N ASN A 367 11.49 26.41 3.45
CA ASN A 367 12.56 26.85 2.57
C ASN A 367 12.51 26.09 1.22
N MET A 368 11.35 26.12 0.57
CA MET A 368 11.16 25.55 -0.76
C MET A 368 11.65 26.55 -1.80
N THR A 369 12.74 26.19 -2.50
CA THR A 369 13.41 27.08 -3.47
C THR A 369 12.97 26.86 -4.91
N TRP A 370 11.95 26.02 -5.12
CA TRP A 370 11.40 25.70 -6.43
C TRP A 370 9.92 26.14 -6.54
N PRO A 371 9.43 26.39 -7.77
CA PRO A 371 8.02 26.70 -7.99
C PRO A 371 7.07 25.62 -7.46
N VAL A 372 6.00 26.06 -6.81
CA VAL A 372 4.89 25.21 -6.36
C VAL A 372 3.61 25.67 -7.02
N VAL A 373 2.81 24.72 -7.52
CA VAL A 373 1.54 24.98 -8.18
C VAL A 373 0.42 24.12 -7.58
N PHE A 374 -0.80 24.68 -7.52
CA PHE A 374 -2.02 23.93 -7.26
C PHE A 374 -2.66 23.52 -8.59
N SER A 375 -2.62 22.22 -8.89
CA SER A 375 -3.34 21.60 -9.99
C SER A 375 -4.84 21.55 -9.69
N GLN A 376 -5.65 21.79 -10.73
CA GLN A 376 -7.10 21.55 -10.69
C GLN A 376 -7.41 20.05 -10.69
N GLU A 377 -6.52 19.26 -11.27
CA GLU A 377 -6.52 17.81 -11.20
C GLU A 377 -6.01 17.33 -9.82
N GLU A 378 -6.41 16.12 -9.43
CA GLU A 378 -6.01 15.55 -8.14
C GLU A 378 -4.51 15.22 -8.11
N VAL A 379 -3.86 15.43 -6.96
CA VAL A 379 -2.43 15.10 -6.76
C VAL A 379 -2.14 13.61 -7.01
N PHE A 380 -3.07 12.73 -6.67
CA PHE A 380 -3.05 11.31 -7.07
C PHE A 380 -3.49 11.16 -8.53
N ASN A 381 -2.74 11.81 -9.42
CA ASN A 381 -3.11 11.95 -10.82
C ASN A 381 -3.07 10.57 -11.53
N PRO A 382 -4.22 10.07 -12.01
CA PRO A 382 -4.29 8.75 -12.63
C PRO A 382 -3.59 8.68 -13.99
N GLU A 383 -3.50 9.80 -14.73
CA GLU A 383 -2.81 9.83 -16.02
C GLU A 383 -1.30 9.57 -15.86
N TYR A 384 -0.72 10.06 -14.77
CA TYR A 384 0.68 9.81 -14.38
C TYR A 384 0.85 8.55 -13.54
N GLY A 385 -0.24 7.84 -13.20
CA GLY A 385 -0.19 6.63 -12.39
C GLY A 385 0.22 6.87 -10.93
N VAL A 386 -0.07 8.05 -10.37
CA VAL A 386 0.33 8.41 -9.00
C VAL A 386 -0.51 7.64 -7.97
N LYS A 387 0.00 6.48 -7.54
CA LYS A 387 -0.62 5.61 -6.51
C LYS A 387 -0.28 6.05 -5.08
N GLY A 388 0.82 6.78 -4.93
CA GLY A 388 1.37 7.25 -3.67
C GLY A 388 2.23 8.48 -3.91
N ILE A 389 2.46 9.26 -2.86
CA ILE A 389 3.35 10.42 -2.90
C ILE A 389 4.47 10.27 -1.86
N PRO A 390 5.69 10.77 -2.15
CA PRO A 390 6.02 11.56 -3.34
C PRO A 390 6.16 10.69 -4.61
N HIS A 391 5.91 11.32 -5.77
CA HIS A 391 6.02 10.68 -7.08
C HIS A 391 6.57 11.70 -8.07
N VAL A 392 7.60 11.31 -8.82
CA VAL A 392 8.26 12.20 -9.78
C VAL A 392 8.13 11.68 -11.21
N ALA A 393 7.73 12.58 -12.09
CA ALA A 393 7.82 12.43 -13.54
C ALA A 393 8.83 13.44 -14.11
N ILE A 394 9.53 13.07 -15.18
CA ILE A 394 10.45 13.95 -15.89
C ILE A 394 9.97 14.08 -17.34
N ILE A 395 9.75 15.33 -17.73
CA ILE A 395 9.27 15.73 -19.05
C ILE A 395 10.43 16.40 -19.80
N ASP A 396 10.61 16.06 -21.08
CA ASP A 396 11.63 16.67 -21.92
C ASP A 396 11.23 18.03 -22.49
N PRO A 397 12.16 18.78 -23.12
CA PRO A 397 11.87 20.08 -23.72
C PRO A 397 10.77 20.10 -24.79
N ALA A 398 10.48 18.96 -25.44
CA ALA A 398 9.37 18.85 -26.40
C ALA A 398 8.01 18.71 -25.70
N GLY A 399 7.99 18.48 -24.38
CA GLY A 399 6.80 18.24 -23.59
C GLY A 399 6.41 16.77 -23.48
N LYS A 400 7.34 15.84 -23.74
CA LYS A 400 7.09 14.40 -23.66
C LYS A 400 7.56 13.82 -22.34
N VAL A 401 6.78 12.90 -21.75
CA VAL A 401 7.18 12.23 -20.50
C VAL A 401 8.25 11.19 -20.82
N ARG A 402 9.42 11.29 -20.18
CA ARG A 402 10.55 10.38 -20.41
C ARG A 402 10.77 9.41 -19.27
N PHE A 403 10.43 9.83 -18.05
CA PHE A 403 10.55 9.01 -16.85
C PHE A 403 9.36 9.26 -15.93
N ASN A 404 8.94 8.25 -15.20
CA ASN A 404 7.81 8.28 -14.28
C ASN A 404 8.08 7.36 -13.08
N GLY A 405 7.37 7.54 -11.97
CA GLY A 405 7.47 6.64 -10.80
C GLY A 405 8.77 6.81 -10.00
N LEU A 406 9.47 7.94 -10.17
CA LEU A 406 10.70 8.23 -9.44
C LEU A 406 10.38 8.77 -8.03
N HIS A 407 11.34 8.65 -7.12
CA HIS A 407 11.24 9.27 -5.80
C HIS A 407 12.15 10.53 -5.73
N PRO A 408 11.67 11.69 -5.23
CA PRO A 408 12.47 12.91 -5.15
C PRO A 408 13.72 12.73 -4.27
N GLY A 409 13.62 11.91 -3.22
CA GLY A 409 14.74 11.55 -2.34
C GLY A 409 15.65 10.42 -2.84
N SER A 410 15.36 9.76 -3.99
CA SER A 410 16.28 8.75 -4.54
C SER A 410 17.62 9.38 -4.93
N ASP A 411 18.63 8.55 -5.15
CA ASP A 411 19.99 9.01 -5.40
C ASP A 411 20.11 10.11 -6.48
N ALA A 412 21.18 10.88 -6.27
CA ALA A 412 21.68 11.91 -7.15
C ALA A 412 21.91 11.34 -8.55
N GLU A 413 22.65 10.23 -8.65
CA GLU A 413 23.09 9.67 -9.93
C GLU A 413 21.91 9.24 -10.81
N GLY A 414 20.85 8.65 -10.25
CA GLY A 414 19.71 8.21 -11.04
C GLY A 414 18.94 9.37 -11.68
N LYS A 415 18.69 10.46 -10.94
CA LYS A 415 17.92 11.60 -11.46
C LYS A 415 18.76 12.60 -12.25
N TYR A 416 19.95 12.96 -11.75
CA TYR A 416 20.84 13.90 -12.43
C TYR A 416 21.26 13.37 -13.79
N ASN A 417 21.63 12.09 -13.89
CA ASN A 417 22.02 11.50 -15.18
C ASN A 417 20.85 11.51 -16.19
N LYS A 418 19.62 11.29 -15.73
CA LYS A 418 18.42 11.36 -16.59
C LYS A 418 18.20 12.77 -17.13
N ILE A 419 18.33 13.80 -16.28
CA ILE A 419 18.13 15.20 -16.67
C ILE A 419 19.29 15.66 -17.58
N ASP A 420 20.54 15.38 -17.21
CA ASP A 420 21.74 15.74 -17.98
C ASP A 420 21.72 15.07 -19.36
N ALA A 421 21.26 13.82 -19.46
CA ALA A 421 21.07 13.13 -20.73
C ALA A 421 20.03 13.82 -21.63
N LEU A 422 18.92 14.30 -21.08
CA LEU A 422 17.91 15.06 -21.84
C LEU A 422 18.43 16.43 -22.28
N LEU A 423 19.15 17.14 -21.42
CA LEU A 423 19.79 18.40 -21.81
C LEU A 423 20.74 18.19 -23.00
N LYS A 424 21.57 17.14 -22.94
CA LYS A 424 22.46 16.77 -24.04
C LYS A 424 21.71 16.35 -25.31
N GLU A 425 20.68 15.51 -25.19
CA GLU A 425 19.83 15.07 -26.30
C GLU A 425 19.24 16.25 -27.08
N PHE A 426 18.85 17.32 -26.37
CA PHE A 426 18.26 18.53 -26.94
C PHE A 426 19.28 19.65 -27.23
N ASN A 427 20.58 19.39 -27.12
CA ASN A 427 21.66 20.38 -27.30
C ASN A 427 21.49 21.64 -26.41
N LEU A 428 21.02 21.45 -25.19
CA LEU A 428 20.86 22.50 -24.19
C LEU A 428 22.08 22.56 -23.25
N PRO A 429 22.40 23.75 -22.70
CA PRO A 429 23.46 23.88 -21.70
C PRO A 429 23.15 23.01 -20.47
N ALA A 430 24.18 22.36 -19.94
CA ALA A 430 24.10 21.47 -18.79
C ALA A 430 25.20 21.81 -17.77
N PRO A 431 24.97 21.57 -16.47
CA PRO A 431 26.00 21.70 -15.45
C PRO A 431 27.12 20.68 -15.64
N GLU A 432 28.25 20.89 -14.96
CA GLU A 432 29.32 19.90 -14.93
C GLU A 432 28.78 18.54 -14.43
N PRO A 433 29.21 17.41 -15.03
CA PRO A 433 28.75 16.08 -14.63
C PRO A 433 28.95 15.84 -13.14
N VAL A 434 27.97 15.22 -12.49
CA VAL A 434 28.13 14.79 -11.09
C VAL A 434 29.29 13.79 -11.03
N PRO A 435 30.30 13.99 -10.16
CA PRO A 435 31.33 12.97 -9.96
C PRO A 435 30.65 11.66 -9.56
N ALA A 436 31.06 10.54 -10.16
CA ALA A 436 30.57 9.23 -9.73
C ALA A 436 30.81 9.09 -8.22
N SER A 437 29.73 9.00 -7.46
CA SER A 437 29.76 8.72 -6.04
C SER A 437 30.44 7.37 -5.83
N ALA A 438 31.37 7.32 -4.86
CA ALA A 438 31.89 6.05 -4.41
C ALA A 438 30.70 5.17 -3.98
N PRO A 439 30.68 3.87 -4.33
CA PRO A 439 29.55 3.01 -4.03
C PRO A 439 29.21 3.12 -2.55
N ALA A 440 27.93 3.40 -2.28
CA ALA A 440 27.42 3.51 -0.92
C ALA A 440 27.93 2.32 -0.11
N LYS A 441 28.69 2.58 0.97
CA LYS A 441 29.03 1.54 1.93
C LYS A 441 27.71 0.97 2.45
N LYS A 442 27.43 -0.29 2.11
CA LYS A 442 26.32 -1.04 2.71
C LYS A 442 26.57 -1.14 4.21
N GLY A 443 25.72 -0.49 4.99
CA GLY A 443 25.58 -0.71 6.43
C GLY A 443 26.35 0.28 7.30
N GLU A 444 25.59 1.13 8.01
CA GLU A 444 25.80 1.46 9.42
C GLU A 444 24.42 1.62 10.09
#